data_AF-A0A852Q135-F1
#
_entry.id   AF-A0A852Q135-F1
#
_cell.length_a   1.000
_cell.length_b   1.000
_cell.length_c   1.000
_cell.angle_alpha   90.00
_cell.angle_beta   90.00
_cell.angle_gamma   90.00
#
_symmetry.space_group_name_H-M   'P 1'
#
loop_
_entity.id
_entity.type
_entity.pdbx_description
1 polymer ?
#
loop_
_entity_poly.entity_id
_entity_poly.type
_entity_poly.pdbx_seq_one_letter_code
_entity_poly.pdbx_strand_id
1 'polypeptide(L)' 'MISWYKHEDTNRVWWKDDGESVGGMVFSFDKKVEFNFWQDYPHKLTAEQKAIFDAENEILVRELKG' A
#
# COMPACT_ATOMS: atom_id res chain seq x y z
N MET A 1 -7.19 12.69 -11.82
CA MET A 1 -5.89 13.32 -11.51
C MET A 1 -5.27 12.44 -10.46
N ILE A 2 -4.10 11.85 -10.74
CA ILE A 2 -3.45 10.96 -9.78
C ILE A 2 -2.95 11.78 -8.60
N SER A 3 -3.40 11.42 -7.40
CA SER A 3 -2.93 11.94 -6.14
C SER A 3 -2.42 10.80 -5.24
N TRP A 4 -1.54 11.15 -4.31
CA TRP A 4 -0.97 10.22 -3.34
C TRP A 4 -1.31 10.70 -1.95
N TYR A 5 -1.85 9.82 -1.13
CA TYR A 5 -2.18 10.11 0.25
C TYR A 5 -1.61 9.05 1.19
N LYS A 6 -1.48 9.39 2.46
CA LYS A 6 -1.10 8.48 3.55
C LYS A 6 -2.06 8.74 4.70
N HIS A 7 -2.28 7.74 5.55
CA HIS A 7 -3.21 7.89 6.68
C HIS A 7 -2.63 8.83 7.74
N GLU A 8 -1.35 8.64 8.08
CA GLU A 8 -0.62 9.48 9.04
C GLU A 8 0.64 10.08 8.41
N ASP A 9 1.10 11.25 8.89
CA ASP A 9 2.31 11.87 8.34
C ASP A 9 3.59 11.05 8.59
N THR A 10 3.61 10.24 9.64
CA THR A 10 4.71 9.34 9.94
C THR A 10 4.73 8.07 9.08
N ASN A 11 3.65 7.78 8.35
CA ASN A 11 3.59 6.60 7.50
C ASN A 11 4.51 6.72 6.28
N ARG A 12 5.08 5.58 5.93
CA ARG A 12 5.97 5.41 4.77
C ARG A 12 5.20 4.87 3.56
N VAL A 13 4.05 4.24 3.77
CA VAL A 13 3.16 3.77 2.70
C VAL A 13 2.27 4.90 2.19
N TRP A 14 2.31 5.11 0.88
CA TRP A 14 1.43 6.00 0.13
C TRP A 14 0.41 5.20 -0.65
N TRP A 15 -0.85 5.59 -0.58
CA TRP A 15 -1.94 5.05 -1.37
C TRP A 15 -2.22 5.93 -2.58
N LYS A 16 -2.43 5.30 -3.74
CA LYS A 16 -2.79 5.98 -4.98
C LYS A 16 -4.29 6.26 -4.99
N ASP A 17 -4.64 7.52 -5.19
CA ASP A 17 -6.00 7.94 -5.50
C ASP A 17 -6.00 8.51 -6.92
N ASP A 18 -6.53 7.74 -7.87
CA ASP A 18 -6.64 8.15 -9.27
C ASP A 18 -7.98 8.84 -9.58
N GLY A 19 -8.91 8.85 -8.61
CA GLY A 19 -10.27 9.35 -8.77
C GLY A 19 -11.21 8.46 -9.60
N GLU A 20 -10.67 7.50 -10.35
CA GLU A 20 -11.44 6.60 -11.22
C GLU A 20 -11.45 5.13 -10.74
N SER A 21 -10.40 4.69 -10.02
CA SER A 21 -10.21 3.28 -9.66
C SER A 21 -10.77 2.95 -8.28
N VAL A 22 -11.99 2.38 -8.23
CA VAL A 22 -12.54 1.78 -7.01
C VAL A 22 -11.90 0.42 -6.76
N GLY A 23 -11.28 0.23 -5.59
CA GLY A 23 -10.78 -1.09 -5.15
C GLY A 23 -9.39 -1.49 -5.68
N GLY A 24 -8.72 -0.64 -6.46
CA GLY A 24 -7.40 -0.93 -7.02
C GLY A 24 -6.31 -1.17 -5.97
N MET A 25 -6.46 -0.62 -4.75
CA MET A 25 -5.53 -0.77 -3.61
C MET A 25 -4.05 -0.75 -4.04
N VAL A 26 -3.70 0.29 -4.79
CA VAL A 26 -2.34 0.53 -5.27
C VAL A 26 -1.61 1.38 -4.24
N PHE A 27 -0.43 0.95 -3.85
CA PHE A 27 0.41 1.63 -2.89
C PHE A 27 1.87 1.75 -3.35
N SER A 28 2.61 2.62 -2.70
CA SER A 28 4.03 2.87 -2.97
C SER A 28 4.76 3.34 -1.71
N PHE A 29 6.06 3.07 -1.62
CA PHE A 29 6.91 3.60 -0.54
C PHE A 29 7.59 4.93 -0.92
N ASP A 30 7.69 5.21 -2.22
CA ASP A 30 8.45 6.35 -2.77
C ASP A 30 7.69 7.14 -3.85
N LYS A 31 6.46 6.72 -4.17
CA LYS A 31 5.58 7.26 -5.23
C LYS A 31 6.09 7.08 -6.66
N LYS A 32 7.14 6.27 -6.87
CA LYS A 32 7.66 5.90 -8.20
C LYS A 32 7.41 4.43 -8.50
N VAL A 33 7.65 3.55 -7.51
CA VAL A 33 7.38 2.11 -7.65
C VAL A 33 6.01 1.79 -7.10
N GLU A 34 5.11 1.31 -7.96
CA GLU A 34 3.74 0.96 -7.60
C GLU A 34 3.63 -0.53 -7.29
N PHE A 35 2.88 -0.86 -6.25
CA PHE A 35 2.53 -2.21 -5.86
C PHE A 35 1.01 -2.32 -5.73
N ASN A 36 0.47 -3.45 -6.11
CA ASN A 36 -0.93 -3.79 -5.91
C ASN A 36 -1.09 -4.72 -4.70
N PHE A 37 -1.95 -4.36 -3.75
CA PHE A 37 -2.22 -5.18 -2.55
C PHE A 37 -2.74 -6.59 -2.87
N TRP A 38 -3.47 -6.74 -3.98
CA TRP A 38 -4.05 -8.02 -4.36
C TRP A 38 -3.07 -8.91 -5.11
N GLN A 39 -2.27 -8.33 -6.01
CA GLN A 39 -1.42 -9.07 -6.95
C GLN A 39 0.05 -9.15 -6.55
N ASP A 40 0.56 -8.13 -5.86
CA ASP A 40 1.99 -7.99 -5.57
C ASP A 40 2.32 -8.28 -4.11
N TYR A 41 1.42 -7.92 -3.19
CA TYR A 41 1.60 -8.17 -1.77
C TYR A 41 1.22 -9.63 -1.40
N PRO A 42 2.05 -10.34 -0.61
CA PRO A 42 3.33 -9.90 -0.03
C PRO A 42 4.58 -10.25 -0.87
N HIS A 43 4.44 -11.01 -1.94
CA HIS A 43 5.56 -11.75 -2.57
C HIS A 43 6.52 -10.90 -3.42
N LYS A 44 6.09 -9.74 -3.92
CA LYS A 44 6.97 -8.81 -4.67
C LYS A 44 7.68 -7.79 -3.78
N LEU A 45 7.35 -7.72 -2.50
CA LEU A 45 7.98 -6.81 -1.55
C LEU A 45 9.27 -7.43 -1.00
N THR A 46 10.27 -6.59 -0.72
CA THR A 46 11.39 -7.02 0.11
C THR A 46 10.92 -7.28 1.54
N ALA A 47 11.71 -8.01 2.33
CA ALA A 47 11.39 -8.28 3.73
C ALA A 47 11.19 -6.99 4.54
N GLU A 48 11.99 -5.96 4.28
CA GLU A 48 11.87 -4.64 4.94
C GLU A 48 10.57 -3.92 4.53
N GLN A 49 10.27 -3.88 3.23
CA GLN A 49 9.04 -3.26 2.72
C GLN A 49 7.80 -3.95 3.29
N LYS A 50 7.80 -5.28 3.35
CA LYS A 50 6.71 -6.05 3.94
C LYS A 50 6.55 -5.71 5.43
N ALA A 51 7.64 -5.67 6.18
CA ALA A 51 7.59 -5.35 7.61
C ALA A 51 7.02 -3.94 7.87
N ILE A 52 7.41 -2.94 7.06
CA ILE A 52 6.85 -1.59 7.13
C ILE A 52 5.36 -1.61 6.79
N PHE A 53 4.97 -2.26 5.70
CA PHE A 53 3.56 -2.32 5.28
C PHE A 53 2.68 -3.00 6.32
N ASP A 54 3.12 -4.13 6.85
CA ASP A 54 2.39 -4.91 7.86
C ASP A 54 2.20 -4.12 9.16
N ALA A 55 3.23 -3.36 9.58
CA ALA A 55 3.15 -2.54 10.78
C ALA A 55 2.19 -1.36 10.62
N GLU A 56 2.16 -0.73 9.44
CA GLU A 56 1.29 0.42 9.17
C GLU A 56 -0.15 0.02 8.81
N ASN A 57 -0.35 -1.22 8.34
CA ASN A 57 -1.64 -1.69 7.82
C ASN A 57 -2.06 -3.03 8.45
N GLU A 58 -1.77 -3.25 9.73
CA GLU A 58 -2.00 -4.55 10.40
C GLU A 58 -3.46 -5.02 10.29
N ILE A 59 -4.42 -4.10 10.50
CA ILE A 59 -5.86 -4.39 10.47
C ILE A 59 -6.27 -4.78 9.06
N LEU A 60 -5.78 -4.04 8.05
CA LEU A 60 -6.07 -4.31 6.65
C LEU A 60 -5.59 -5.69 6.22
N VAL A 61 -4.35 -6.04 6.58
CA VAL A 61 -3.76 -7.35 6.26
C VAL A 61 -4.54 -8.47 6.95
N ARG A 62 -4.87 -8.29 8.24
CA ARG A 62 -5.64 -9.27 9.01
C ARG A 62 -7.01 -9.55 8.40
N GLU A 63 -7.75 -8.51 8.02
CA GLU A 63 -9.13 -8.67 7.56
C GLU A 63 -9.24 -9.18 6.12
N LEU A 64 -8.24 -8.88 5.25
CA LEU A 64 -8.33 -9.19 3.81
C LEU A 64 -7.43 -10.34 3.35
N LYS A 65 -6.43 -10.73 4.15
CA LYS A 65 -5.45 -11.78 3.82
C LYS A 65 -5.24 -12.80 4.95
N GLY A 66 -5.88 -12.62 6.11
CA GLY A 66 -5.82 -13.50 7.28
C GLY A 66 -6.76 -14.69 7.20
#